data_AF-A0A937MWG3-F1
#
_entry.id   AF-A0A937MWG3-F1
#
_cell.length_a   1.000
_cell.length_b   1.000
_cell.length_c   1.000
_cell.angle_alpha   90.00
_cell.angle_beta   90.00
_cell.angle_gamma   90.00
#
_symmetry.space_group_name_H-M   'P 1'
#
loop_
_entity.id
_entity.type
_entity.pdbx_description
1 polymer ?
#
loop_
_entity_poly.entity_id
_entity_poly.type
_entity_poly.pdbx_seq_one_letter_code
_entity_poly.pdbx_strand_id
1 'polypeptide(L)' 'MLRSMLRAKIHQATVTEANIEYEGSLTVDEDLLDAVGIKHF' A
#
# COMPACT_ATOMS: atom_id res chain seq x y z
N MET A 1 -7.96 10.81 25.14
CA MET A 1 -8.65 9.77 24.33
C MET A 1 -7.89 9.59 23.03
N LEU A 2 -7.53 8.36 22.67
CA LEU A 2 -6.90 8.05 21.38
C LEU A 2 -7.97 7.98 20.29
N ARG A 3 -7.67 8.45 19.08
CA ARG A 3 -8.57 8.40 17.92
C ARG A 3 -7.87 7.72 16.76
N SER A 4 -8.56 6.82 16.09
CA SER A 4 -8.11 6.21 14.84
C SER A 4 -8.57 7.08 13.67
N MET A 5 -7.63 7.51 12.83
CA MET A 5 -7.88 8.33 11.64
C MET A 5 -7.19 7.70 10.43
N LEU A 6 -7.72 7.93 9.24
CA LEU A 6 -7.06 7.54 7.99
C LEU A 6 -5.78 8.37 7.83
N ARG A 7 -4.61 7.70 7.83
CA ARG A 7 -3.32 8.36 7.64
C ARG A 7 -3.01 8.66 6.18
N ALA A 8 -3.26 7.70 5.29
CA ALA A 8 -2.92 7.79 3.86
C ALA A 8 -3.81 6.84 3.04
N LYS A 9 -3.96 7.11 1.73
CA LYS A 9 -4.60 6.19 0.77
C LYS A 9 -3.96 6.32 -0.60
N ILE A 10 -3.92 5.23 -1.34
CA ILE A 10 -3.75 5.24 -2.80
C ILE A 10 -5.14 5.08 -3.40
N HIS A 11 -5.61 6.06 -4.18
CA HIS A 11 -6.97 6.06 -4.71
C HIS A 11 -6.97 5.60 -6.16
N GLN A 12 -7.83 4.64 -6.49
CA GLN A 12 -8.00 4.09 -7.86
C GLN A 12 -6.74 3.44 -8.44
N ALA A 13 -5.93 2.78 -7.60
CA ALA A 13 -4.87 1.91 -8.11
C ALA A 13 -5.45 0.75 -8.93
N THR A 14 -4.74 0.37 -9.99
CA THR A 14 -5.07 -0.81 -10.80
C THR A 14 -4.18 -1.96 -10.37
N VAL A 15 -4.76 -3.14 -10.17
CA VAL A 15 -4.00 -4.36 -9.89
C VAL A 15 -3.20 -4.74 -11.14
N THR A 16 -1.89 -4.87 -11.00
CA THR A 16 -0.98 -5.22 -12.10
C THR A 16 -0.70 -6.71 -12.18
N GLU A 17 -0.70 -7.42 -11.04
CA GLU A 17 -0.44 -8.85 -10.95
C GLU A 17 -1.23 -9.50 -9.82
N ALA A 18 -1.60 -10.77 -10.00
CA ALA A 18 -2.16 -11.62 -8.95
C ALA A 18 -1.61 -13.05 -9.11
N ASN A 19 -0.90 -13.54 -8.09
CA ASN A 19 -0.26 -14.85 -8.10
C ASN A 19 -0.52 -15.58 -6.78
N ILE A 20 -1.03 -16.82 -6.87
CA ILE A 20 -1.37 -17.67 -5.72
C ILE A 20 -0.11 -18.16 -4.99
N GLU A 21 0.97 -18.37 -5.74
CA GLU A 21 2.24 -18.87 -5.20
C GLU A 21 3.16 -17.75 -4.70
N TYR A 22 2.74 -16.48 -4.80
CA TYR A 22 3.53 -15.35 -4.31
C TYR A 22 3.57 -15.33 -2.78
N GLU A 23 4.76 -15.41 -2.22
CA GLU A 23 4.98 -15.26 -0.78
C GLU A 23 5.14 -13.79 -0.40
N GLY A 24 4.32 -13.33 0.55
CA GLY A 24 4.36 -11.97 1.06
C GLY A 24 2.97 -11.36 1.19
N SER A 25 2.92 -10.05 1.30
CA SER A 25 1.67 -9.29 1.28
C SER A 25 1.43 -8.74 -0.13
N LEU A 26 1.40 -7.42 -0.28
CA LEU A 26 1.16 -6.72 -1.53
C LEU A 26 2.40 -5.90 -1.89
N THR A 27 2.94 -6.11 -3.10
CA THR A 27 3.99 -5.25 -3.66
C THR A 27 3.36 -3.97 -4.19
N VAL A 28 3.93 -2.83 -3.81
CA VAL A 28 3.53 -1.51 -4.28
C VAL A 28 4.76 -0.82 -4.83
N ASP A 29 4.59 -0.06 -5.90
CA ASP A 29 5.61 0.84 -6.41
C ASP A 29 6.11 1.79 -5.31
N GLU A 30 7.42 1.88 -5.14
CA GLU A 30 8.07 2.71 -4.12
C GLU A 30 7.68 4.19 -4.29
N ASP A 31 7.58 4.67 -5.53
CA ASP A 31 7.18 6.04 -5.83
C ASP A 31 5.75 6.35 -5.33
N LEU A 32 4.85 5.37 -5.40
CA LEU A 32 3.49 5.52 -4.88
C LEU A 32 3.45 5.55 -3.35
N LEU A 33 4.28 4.73 -2.69
CA LEU A 33 4.37 4.71 -1.23
C LEU A 33 4.93 6.03 -0.70
N ASP A 34 5.98 6.54 -1.33
CA ASP A 34 6.61 7.81 -0.98
C ASP A 34 5.66 8.99 -1.20
N ALA A 35 4.93 9.00 -2.30
CA ALA A 35 3.96 10.05 -2.61
C ALA A 35 2.85 10.20 -1.55
N VAL A 36 2.49 9.12 -0.83
CA VAL A 36 1.44 9.14 0.20
C VAL A 36 1.98 8.94 1.62
N GLY A 37 3.30 8.81 1.80
CA GLY A 37 3.95 8.66 3.10
C GLY A 37 3.65 7.33 3.83
N ILE A 38 3.44 6.25 3.07
CA ILE A 38 3.38 4.88 3.59
C ILE A 38 4.80 4.31 3.60
N LYS A 39 5.16 3.54 4.64
CA LYS A 39 6.49 2.90 4.75
C LYS A 39 6.34 1.38 4.72
N HIS A 40 7.27 0.70 4.07
CA HIS A 40 7.42 -0.74 4.20
C HIS A 40 8.07 -1.10 5.56
N PHE A 41 7.87 -2.34 6.01
CA PHE A 41 8.43 -2.87 7.26
C PHE A 41 9.70 -3.67 6.99
#